data_AF-A0A013VIC4-F1
#
_entry.id   AF-A0A013VIC4-F1
#
_cell.length_a   1.000
_cell.length_b   1.000
_cell.length_c   1.000
_cell.angle_alpha   90.00
_cell.angle_beta   90.00
_cell.angle_gamma   90.00
#
_symmetry.space_group_name_H-M   'P 1'
#
loop_
_entity.id
_entity.type
_entity.pdbx_description
1 polymer ?
#
loop_
_entity_poly.entity_id
_entity_poly.type
_entity_poly.pdbx_seq_one_letter_code
_entity_poly.pdbx_strand_id
1 'polypeptide(L)'
;MSMTRSELQDAAAKAFDGDLTPDAAQSWSLITDMGWLMMAVPEDQGGLGLGREAVGVIHQALGRTLVAGPTIAQMLVIEALSAACGQDELLGRAMAGEMMTASLSEGLTAVPDADRASHLLLVDPERVALLPMQGLGLTARATWDKTRRLFDVDAGEKEGIVLAQGQAAVTLGNRLSMLRSLALAADSLGGADAALRMTTDYLETRRQFDRPLALFQALKHRVADMKTALVAAEALFWARGDDPDADAIRMGAMKAHAASVYRLIAEEAIQLHGGIGLTMEHPCHLFLKRATLNAALGGDADHWEEAAGRRLLAA
;
A
#
# COMPACT_ATOMS: atom_id res chain seq x y z
N MET A 1 -10.79 5.05 23.65
CA MET A 1 -12.17 5.06 23.12
C MET A 1 -12.08 4.37 21.77
N SER A 2 -12.61 3.15 21.60
CA SER A 2 -12.37 2.36 20.38
C SER A 2 -13.14 2.97 19.21
N MET A 3 -12.45 3.52 18.21
CA MET A 3 -13.07 3.93 16.95
C MET A 3 -13.48 2.68 16.18
N THR A 4 -14.72 2.65 15.73
CA THR A 4 -15.21 1.58 14.86
C THR A 4 -14.60 1.71 13.47
N ARG A 5 -14.53 0.58 12.75
CA ARG A 5 -14.13 0.56 11.35
C ARG A 5 -14.95 1.53 10.47
N SER A 6 -16.26 1.65 10.70
CA SER A 6 -17.12 2.57 9.97
C SER A 6 -16.71 4.03 10.19
N GLU A 7 -16.41 4.41 11.43
CA GLU A 7 -15.97 5.78 11.75
C GLU A 7 -14.62 6.12 11.10
N LEU A 8 -13.69 5.16 11.04
CA LEU A 8 -12.42 5.32 10.34
C LEU A 8 -12.61 5.45 8.83
N GLN A 9 -13.51 4.64 8.24
CA GLN A 9 -13.85 4.74 6.82
C GLN A 9 -14.45 6.11 6.49
N ASP A 10 -15.38 6.60 7.32
CA ASP A 10 -16.02 7.91 7.13
C ASP A 10 -15.01 9.06 7.29
N ALA A 11 -14.12 8.98 8.28
CA ALA A 11 -13.06 9.96 8.47
C ALA A 11 -12.12 10.02 7.25
N ALA A 12 -11.71 8.86 6.74
CA ALA A 12 -10.81 8.78 5.60
C ALA A 12 -11.47 9.23 4.29
N ALA A 13 -12.76 8.92 4.11
CA ALA A 13 -13.54 9.39 2.97
C ALA A 13 -13.66 10.92 2.97
N LYS A 14 -13.90 11.55 4.13
CA LYS A 14 -13.97 13.02 4.26
C LYS A 14 -12.62 13.70 4.04
N ALA A 15 -11.53 13.06 4.44
CA ALA A 15 -10.18 13.61 4.32
C ALA A 15 -9.76 13.82 2.86
N PHE A 16 -10.12 12.90 1.97
CA PHE A 16 -9.73 12.94 0.55
C PHE A 16 -10.94 13.05 -0.38
N ASP A 17 -12.01 13.72 0.05
CA ASP A 17 -13.27 13.78 -0.70
C ASP A 17 -13.07 14.38 -2.10
N GLY A 18 -13.49 13.63 -3.12
CA GLY A 18 -13.54 14.08 -4.52
C GLY A 18 -12.21 14.16 -5.29
N ASP A 19 -11.09 14.38 -4.61
CA ASP A 19 -9.79 14.62 -5.28
C ASP A 19 -9.05 13.32 -5.61
N LEU A 20 -8.99 12.99 -6.91
CA LEU A 20 -8.08 11.98 -7.42
C LEU A 20 -6.67 12.57 -7.54
N THR A 21 -5.67 11.82 -7.09
CA THR A 21 -4.26 12.26 -7.06
C THR A 21 -4.07 13.62 -6.37
N PRO A 22 -4.46 13.74 -5.09
CA PRO A 22 -4.28 14.97 -4.31
C PRO A 22 -2.80 15.37 -4.26
N ASP A 23 -2.54 16.66 -4.02
CA ASP A 23 -1.17 17.16 -3.90
C ASP A 23 -0.40 16.39 -2.81
N ALA A 24 0.85 16.02 -3.11
CA ALA A 24 1.64 15.16 -2.25
C ALA A 24 1.99 15.81 -0.90
N ALA A 25 2.24 17.13 -0.87
CA ALA A 25 2.58 17.84 0.35
C ALA A 25 1.33 18.03 1.22
N GLN A 26 0.20 18.39 0.60
CA GLN A 26 -1.10 18.48 1.28
C GLN A 26 -1.52 17.12 1.86
N SER A 27 -1.37 16.06 1.08
CA SER A 27 -1.69 14.69 1.51
C SER A 27 -0.83 14.26 2.70
N TRP A 28 0.47 14.56 2.67
CA TRP A 28 1.37 14.26 3.78
C TRP A 28 0.96 15.00 5.05
N SER A 29 0.72 16.31 4.98
CA SER A 29 0.24 17.12 6.12
C SER A 29 -1.05 16.55 6.68
N LEU A 30 -2.00 16.19 5.83
CA LEU A 30 -3.28 15.66 6.28
C LEU A 30 -3.13 14.31 6.99
N ILE A 31 -2.32 13.40 6.45
CA ILE A 31 -2.03 12.10 7.06
C ILE A 31 -1.39 12.25 8.44
N THR A 32 -0.47 13.23 8.58
CA THR A 32 0.18 13.53 9.87
C THR A 32 -0.77 14.17 10.86
N ASP A 33 -1.55 15.18 10.43
CA ASP A 33 -2.47 15.94 11.27
C ASP A 33 -3.63 15.07 11.79
N MET A 34 -4.05 14.09 10.99
CA MET A 34 -5.06 13.11 11.37
C MET A 34 -4.53 11.99 12.28
N GLY A 35 -3.22 11.97 12.59
CA GLY A 35 -2.61 10.96 13.44
C GLY A 35 -2.58 9.56 12.83
N TRP A 36 -2.69 9.45 11.50
CA TRP A 36 -2.79 8.13 10.88
C TRP A 36 -1.49 7.34 10.96
N LEU A 37 -0.33 8.00 10.99
CA LEU A 37 0.97 7.34 11.13
C LEU A 37 1.14 6.55 12.43
N MET A 38 0.42 6.93 13.49
CA MET A 38 0.55 6.38 14.84
C MET A 38 -0.58 5.42 15.24
N MET A 39 -1.44 5.03 14.29
CA MET A 39 -2.65 4.26 14.62
C MET A 39 -2.37 2.88 15.21
N ALA A 40 -1.34 2.19 14.74
CA ALA A 40 -0.99 0.84 15.20
C ALA A 40 0.04 0.86 16.35
N VAL A 41 0.61 2.03 16.66
CA VAL A 41 1.58 2.19 17.74
C VAL A 41 0.87 2.01 19.09
N PRO A 42 1.47 1.30 20.05
CA PRO A 42 0.93 1.16 21.41
C PRO A 42 0.66 2.51 22.11
N GLU A 43 -0.38 2.58 22.94
CA GLU A 43 -0.75 3.82 23.66
C GLU A 43 0.34 4.28 24.64
N ASP A 44 1.08 3.36 25.26
CA ASP A 44 2.19 3.65 26.17
C ASP A 44 3.42 4.24 25.45
N GLN A 45 3.49 4.11 24.13
CA GLN A 45 4.49 4.74 23.27
C GLN A 45 3.93 6.00 22.57
N GLY A 46 2.75 6.48 22.99
CA GLY A 46 2.12 7.67 22.43
C GLY A 46 1.33 7.43 21.13
N GLY A 47 1.01 6.18 20.81
CA GLY A 47 0.16 5.79 19.67
C GLY A 47 -1.33 5.72 19.97
N LEU A 48 -2.12 5.16 19.04
CA LEU A 48 -3.57 4.98 19.20
C LEU A 48 -4.01 3.53 19.48
N GLY A 49 -3.10 2.54 19.37
CA GLY A 49 -3.40 1.14 19.70
C GLY A 49 -4.51 0.48 18.89
N LEU A 50 -4.87 1.00 17.71
CA LEU A 50 -6.00 0.53 16.89
C LEU A 50 -5.70 -0.72 16.06
N GLY A 51 -4.43 -1.13 15.99
CA GLY A 51 -4.00 -2.38 15.36
C GLY A 51 -4.07 -2.40 13.82
N ARG A 52 -4.00 -3.61 13.26
CA ARG A 52 -3.86 -3.85 11.81
C ARG A 52 -5.14 -3.53 11.02
N GLU A 53 -6.31 -3.75 11.62
CA GLU A 53 -7.59 -3.45 10.98
C GLU A 53 -7.65 -1.96 10.57
N ALA A 54 -7.32 -1.06 11.49
CA ALA A 54 -7.30 0.38 11.22
C ALA A 54 -6.29 0.76 10.12
N VAL A 55 -5.11 0.13 10.11
CA VAL A 55 -4.10 0.30 9.06
C VAL A 55 -4.65 -0.11 7.70
N GLY A 56 -5.36 -1.23 7.65
CA GLY A 56 -6.04 -1.70 6.44
C GLY A 56 -7.08 -0.70 5.95
N VAL A 57 -7.92 -0.18 6.84
CA VAL A 57 -8.96 0.81 6.49
C VAL A 57 -8.34 2.06 5.84
N ILE A 58 -7.31 2.63 6.47
CA ILE A 58 -6.67 3.85 5.95
C ILE A 58 -5.99 3.61 4.61
N HIS A 59 -5.23 2.51 4.45
CA HIS A 59 -4.60 2.23 3.16
C HIS A 59 -5.62 1.97 2.05
N GLN A 60 -6.78 1.38 2.38
CA GLN A 60 -7.87 1.24 1.39
C GLN A 60 -8.41 2.61 0.96
N ALA A 61 -8.56 3.56 1.88
CA ALA A 61 -8.96 4.92 1.54
C ALA A 61 -7.91 5.65 0.70
N LEU A 62 -6.62 5.55 1.06
CA LEU A 62 -5.52 6.13 0.28
C LEU A 62 -5.42 5.55 -1.14
N GLY A 63 -5.69 4.26 -1.28
CA GLY A 63 -5.73 3.58 -2.58
C GLY A 63 -6.86 4.07 -3.49
N ARG A 64 -8.04 4.38 -2.92
CA ARG A 64 -9.20 4.90 -3.68
C ARG A 64 -8.91 6.22 -4.38
N THR A 65 -8.05 7.06 -3.79
CA THR A 65 -7.71 8.39 -4.31
C THR A 65 -6.32 8.49 -4.90
N LEU A 66 -5.60 7.37 -5.00
CA LEU A 66 -4.24 7.30 -5.53
C LEU A 66 -3.26 8.25 -4.81
N VAL A 67 -3.37 8.32 -3.48
CA VAL A 67 -2.52 9.21 -2.68
C VAL A 67 -1.05 8.91 -2.92
N ALA A 68 -0.29 10.00 -3.07
CA ALA A 68 1.14 10.00 -3.27
C ALA A 68 1.90 10.01 -1.93
N GLY A 69 3.16 9.59 -1.98
CA GLY A 69 4.08 9.66 -0.85
C GLY A 69 4.35 8.32 -0.15
N PRO A 70 5.24 8.33 0.85
CA PRO A 70 5.82 7.11 1.39
C PRO A 70 5.04 6.57 2.60
N THR A 71 3.72 6.78 2.72
CA THR A 71 2.95 6.39 3.93
C THR A 71 3.15 4.93 4.35
N ILE A 72 3.16 4.00 3.39
CA ILE A 72 3.45 2.58 3.67
C ILE A 72 4.85 2.44 4.29
N ALA A 73 5.86 3.03 3.65
CA ALA A 73 7.24 2.95 4.10
C ALA A 73 7.45 3.63 5.45
N GLN A 74 6.83 4.79 5.69
CA GLN A 74 6.84 5.50 6.96
C GLN A 74 6.30 4.62 8.09
N MET A 75 5.17 3.95 7.88
CA MET A 75 4.58 3.07 8.89
C MET A 75 5.46 1.84 9.17
N LEU A 76 6.21 1.34 8.17
CA LEU A 76 7.20 0.28 8.40
C LEU A 76 8.37 0.77 9.27
N VAL A 77 8.82 2.02 9.07
CA VAL A 77 9.87 2.62 9.92
C VAL A 77 9.35 2.79 11.35
N ILE A 78 8.13 3.31 11.52
CA ILE A 78 7.48 3.48 12.83
C ILE A 78 7.35 2.14 13.55
N GLU A 79 6.93 1.09 12.84
CA GLU A 79 6.85 -0.24 13.41
C GLU A 79 8.21 -0.76 13.90
N ALA A 80 9.26 -0.57 13.09
CA ALA A 80 10.60 -1.01 13.46
C ALA A 80 11.14 -0.25 14.67
N LEU A 81 10.88 1.05 14.76
CA LEU A 81 11.24 1.89 15.90
C LEU A 81 10.45 1.52 17.16
N SER A 82 9.15 1.29 17.03
CA SER A 82 8.27 0.88 18.14
C SER A 82 8.65 -0.49 18.72
N ALA A 83 9.16 -1.39 17.89
CA ALA A 83 9.67 -2.70 18.31
C ALA A 83 11.06 -2.64 18.95
N ALA A 84 11.82 -1.55 18.76
CA ALA A 84 13.18 -1.40 19.26
C ALA A 84 13.22 -0.67 20.61
N CYS A 85 14.12 -1.07 21.50
CA CYS A 85 14.28 -0.40 22.79
C CYS A 85 15.07 0.92 22.66
N GLY A 86 14.65 1.95 23.40
CA GLY A 86 15.43 3.18 23.59
C GLY A 86 15.46 4.13 22.39
N GLN A 87 14.45 4.06 21.51
CA GLN A 87 14.33 4.90 20.32
C GLN A 87 13.17 5.90 20.39
N ASP A 88 12.73 6.27 21.60
CA ASP A 88 11.53 7.09 21.84
C ASP A 88 11.57 8.43 21.08
N GLU A 89 12.74 9.07 21.01
CA GLU A 89 12.92 10.33 20.28
C GLU A 89 12.70 10.16 18.77
N LEU A 90 13.30 9.12 18.18
CA LEU A 90 13.15 8.84 16.74
C LEU A 90 11.74 8.37 16.40
N LEU A 91 11.14 7.55 17.27
CA LEU A 91 9.75 7.14 17.15
C LEU A 91 8.82 8.36 17.17
N GLY A 92 9.01 9.28 18.13
CA GLY A 92 8.27 10.53 18.22
C GLY A 92 8.39 11.39 16.96
N ARG A 93 9.61 11.55 16.41
CA ARG A 93 9.85 12.28 15.15
C ARG A 93 9.16 11.63 13.95
N ALA A 94 9.23 10.31 13.84
CA ALA A 94 8.58 9.55 12.77
C ALA A 94 7.05 9.65 12.85
N MET A 95 6.46 9.57 14.05
CA MET A 95 5.02 9.76 14.25
C MET A 95 4.57 11.20 13.98
N ALA A 96 5.43 12.19 14.28
CA ALA A 96 5.18 13.60 14.00
C ALA A 96 5.33 13.98 12.50
N GLY A 97 5.62 13.02 11.62
CA GLY A 97 5.68 13.25 10.18
C GLY A 97 7.06 13.66 9.65
N GLU A 98 8.14 13.49 10.42
CA GLU A 98 9.47 13.52 9.81
C GLU A 98 9.57 12.34 8.85
N MET A 99 9.73 12.66 7.56
CA MET A 99 9.71 11.66 6.50
C MET A 99 10.91 10.74 6.63
N MET A 100 10.64 9.47 6.84
CA MET A 100 11.56 8.36 6.82
C MET A 100 11.03 7.33 5.82
N THR A 101 11.89 6.45 5.34
CA THR A 101 11.51 5.52 4.28
C THR A 101 12.09 4.14 4.48
N ALA A 102 11.58 3.19 3.71
CA ALA A 102 11.91 1.79 3.72
C ALA A 102 11.66 1.24 2.32
N SER A 103 12.40 0.19 1.95
CA SER A 103 12.16 -0.48 0.67
C SER A 103 10.78 -1.13 0.62
N LEU A 104 10.05 -0.89 -0.47
CA LEU A 104 8.81 -1.61 -0.77
C LEU A 104 9.05 -2.88 -1.59
N SER A 105 10.30 -3.24 -1.85
CA SER A 105 10.69 -4.46 -2.57
C SER A 105 11.76 -5.24 -1.79
N GLU A 106 12.42 -6.19 -2.44
CA GLU A 106 13.61 -6.85 -1.89
C GLU A 106 14.84 -5.94 -2.06
N GLY A 107 15.74 -6.00 -1.09
CA GLY A 107 16.92 -5.13 -1.02
C GLY A 107 16.56 -3.65 -0.92
N LEU A 108 17.53 -2.77 -1.21
CA LEU A 108 17.36 -1.31 -1.18
C LEU A 108 16.88 -0.75 -2.52
N THR A 109 15.88 -1.40 -3.11
CA THR A 109 15.28 -1.01 -4.38
C THR A 109 13.85 -0.53 -4.20
N ALA A 110 13.35 0.30 -5.12
CA ALA A 110 11.99 0.84 -5.03
C ALA A 110 11.68 1.53 -3.67
N VAL A 111 12.65 2.30 -3.18
CA VAL A 111 12.53 3.11 -1.96
C VAL A 111 11.73 4.38 -2.28
N PRO A 112 10.54 4.58 -1.68
CA PRO A 112 9.70 5.73 -1.98
C PRO A 112 10.27 7.01 -1.35
N ASP A 113 10.26 8.09 -2.13
CA ASP A 113 10.65 9.44 -1.72
C ASP A 113 11.99 9.50 -0.96
N ALA A 114 12.94 8.64 -1.38
CA ALA A 114 14.26 8.54 -0.75
C ALA A 114 15.01 9.88 -0.73
N ASP A 115 14.85 10.70 -1.77
CA ASP A 115 15.46 12.02 -1.87
C ASP A 115 14.92 13.07 -0.88
N ARG A 116 13.81 12.76 -0.20
CA ARG A 116 13.16 13.64 0.80
C ARG A 116 13.19 13.07 2.20
N ALA A 117 13.49 11.78 2.35
CA ALA A 117 13.57 11.13 3.65
C ALA A 117 14.82 11.56 4.43
N SER A 118 14.73 11.60 5.76
CA SER A 118 15.88 11.80 6.64
C SER A 118 16.61 10.50 6.92
N HIS A 119 15.88 9.38 6.96
CA HIS A 119 16.40 8.05 7.26
C HIS A 119 15.81 6.96 6.35
N LEU A 120 16.59 5.91 6.16
CA LEU A 120 16.22 4.68 5.45
C LEU A 120 16.29 3.49 6.41
N LEU A 121 15.20 2.73 6.52
CA LEU A 121 15.19 1.44 7.20
C LEU A 121 15.81 0.37 6.30
N LEU A 122 16.96 -0.15 6.73
CA LEU A 122 17.57 -1.37 6.21
C LEU A 122 16.96 -2.58 6.93
N VAL A 123 16.51 -3.55 6.14
CA VAL A 123 15.99 -4.82 6.63
C VAL A 123 16.71 -5.94 5.89
N ASP A 124 17.58 -6.66 6.60
CA ASP A 124 18.24 -7.87 6.11
C ASP A 124 18.21 -8.97 7.19
N PRO A 125 18.55 -10.23 6.84
CA PRO A 125 18.49 -11.33 7.81
C PRO A 125 19.47 -11.19 8.99
N GLU A 126 20.53 -10.39 8.85
CA GLU A 126 21.54 -10.20 9.90
C GLU A 126 21.13 -9.10 10.87
N ARG A 127 20.53 -8.02 10.35
CA ARG A 127 20.13 -6.85 11.12
C ARG A 127 18.98 -6.06 10.51
N VAL A 128 18.25 -5.39 11.40
CA VAL A 128 17.39 -4.26 11.06
C VAL A 128 18.06 -3.01 11.59
N ALA A 129 18.27 -2.00 10.73
CA ALA A 129 18.95 -0.77 11.12
C ALA A 129 18.35 0.46 10.44
N LEU A 130 18.44 1.60 11.12
CA LEU A 130 18.03 2.90 10.58
C LEU A 130 19.27 3.68 10.12
N LEU A 131 19.40 3.88 8.82
CA LEU A 131 20.52 4.58 8.20
C LEU A 131 20.16 6.05 7.97
N PRO A 132 21.02 7.02 8.32
CA PRO A 132 20.82 8.40 7.90
C PRO A 132 21.03 8.53 6.39
N MET A 133 20.13 9.24 5.71
CA MET A 133 20.15 9.41 4.25
C MET A 133 21.38 10.20 3.75
N GLN A 134 21.98 11.03 4.61
CA GLN A 134 23.15 11.83 4.27
C GLN A 134 24.31 10.94 3.80
N GLY A 135 24.69 11.08 2.53
CA GLY A 135 25.82 10.35 1.93
C GLY A 135 25.45 9.00 1.32
N LEU A 136 24.17 8.64 1.23
CA LEU A 136 23.72 7.48 0.45
C LEU A 136 23.63 7.82 -1.05
N GLY A 137 23.93 6.86 -1.91
CA GLY A 137 23.78 7.01 -3.36
C GLY A 137 22.32 6.79 -3.77
N LEU A 138 21.73 7.71 -4.55
CA LEU A 138 20.32 7.62 -4.98
C LEU A 138 20.22 7.58 -6.50
N THR A 139 19.53 6.57 -7.03
CA THR A 139 19.19 6.45 -8.44
C THR A 139 17.68 6.47 -8.62
N ALA A 140 17.13 7.54 -9.21
CA ALA A 140 15.69 7.64 -9.46
C ALA A 140 15.24 6.60 -10.49
N ARG A 141 14.11 5.92 -10.21
CA ARG A 141 13.51 4.96 -11.13
C ARG A 141 12.47 5.62 -12.01
N ALA A 142 12.55 5.37 -13.32
CA ALA A 142 11.51 5.76 -14.25
C ALA A 142 10.32 4.81 -14.16
N THR A 143 9.25 5.24 -13.49
CA THR A 143 7.99 4.48 -13.34
C THR A 143 6.87 5.05 -14.19
N TRP A 144 5.92 4.20 -14.59
CA TRP A 144 4.67 4.63 -15.23
C TRP A 144 3.73 5.31 -14.25
N ASP A 145 3.59 4.74 -13.05
CA ASP A 145 2.90 5.39 -11.94
C ASP A 145 3.73 6.58 -11.44
N LYS A 146 3.13 7.77 -11.45
CA LYS A 146 3.76 9.00 -10.97
C LYS A 146 3.32 9.38 -9.56
N THR A 147 2.43 8.60 -8.96
CA THR A 147 1.96 8.82 -7.58
C THR A 147 2.99 8.34 -6.56
N ARG A 148 3.90 7.42 -6.94
CA ARG A 148 5.05 7.02 -6.10
C ARG A 148 6.37 7.31 -6.80
N ARG A 149 7.19 8.16 -6.19
CA ARG A 149 8.55 8.45 -6.63
C ARG A 149 9.47 7.41 -6.02
N LEU A 150 10.11 6.58 -6.85
CA LEU A 150 10.90 5.45 -6.37
C LEU A 150 12.37 5.62 -6.71
N PHE A 151 13.23 5.14 -5.82
CA PHE A 151 14.68 5.19 -5.96
C PHE A 151 15.28 3.81 -5.67
N ASP A 152 16.39 3.50 -6.33
CA ASP A 152 17.33 2.48 -5.87
C ASP A 152 18.41 3.19 -5.05
N VAL A 153 18.75 2.61 -3.89
CA VAL A 153 19.66 3.22 -2.92
C VAL A 153 20.90 2.36 -2.76
N ASP A 154 22.07 2.98 -2.93
CA ASP A 154 23.35 2.39 -2.58
C ASP A 154 23.76 2.84 -1.16
N ALA A 155 23.76 1.88 -0.24
CA ALA A 155 24.13 2.12 1.15
C ALA A 155 25.63 1.90 1.43
N GLY A 156 26.39 1.26 0.53
CA GLY A 156 27.78 0.87 0.79
C GLY A 156 27.97 0.25 2.20
N GLU A 157 28.99 0.72 2.91
CA GLU A 157 29.29 0.31 4.30
C GLU A 157 28.70 1.28 5.35
N LYS A 158 27.62 2.00 5.00
CA LYS A 158 27.04 3.01 5.90
C LYS A 158 26.60 2.39 7.23
N GLU A 159 27.11 2.94 8.32
CA GLU A 159 26.64 2.62 9.66
C GLU A 159 25.34 3.36 9.98
N GLY A 160 24.52 2.72 10.81
CA GLY A 160 23.27 3.29 11.31
C GLY A 160 22.87 2.70 12.65
N ILE A 161 21.73 3.15 13.15
CA ILE A 161 21.22 2.74 14.45
C ILE A 161 20.65 1.34 14.30
N VAL A 162 21.28 0.37 14.97
CA VAL A 162 20.82 -1.01 14.97
C VAL A 162 19.56 -1.12 15.83
N LEU A 163 18.48 -1.60 15.22
CA LEU A 163 17.19 -1.83 15.87
C LEU A 163 17.01 -3.28 16.31
N ALA A 164 17.54 -4.22 15.52
CA ALA A 164 17.55 -5.65 15.85
C ALA A 164 18.73 -6.37 15.17
N GLN A 165 19.18 -7.49 15.75
CA GLN A 165 20.23 -8.35 15.18
C GLN A 165 19.89 -9.84 15.32
N GLY A 166 20.45 -10.67 14.43
CA GLY A 166 20.32 -12.12 14.47
C GLY A 166 18.85 -12.56 14.44
N GLN A 167 18.45 -13.45 15.37
CA GLN A 167 17.08 -13.96 15.39
C GLN A 167 16.01 -12.86 15.57
N ALA A 168 16.33 -11.79 16.30
CA ALA A 168 15.42 -10.66 16.45
C ALA A 168 15.23 -9.90 15.14
N ALA A 169 16.27 -9.79 14.31
CA ALA A 169 16.19 -9.17 12.99
C ALA A 169 15.30 -9.99 12.05
N VAL A 170 15.43 -11.31 12.04
CA VAL A 170 14.55 -12.21 11.26
C VAL A 170 13.08 -12.06 11.68
N THR A 171 12.81 -12.07 12.99
CA THR A 171 11.44 -11.91 13.51
C THR A 171 10.84 -10.55 13.13
N LEU A 172 11.61 -9.46 13.30
CA LEU A 172 11.15 -8.12 12.94
C LEU A 172 10.98 -7.98 11.42
N GLY A 173 11.91 -8.49 10.62
CA GLY A 173 11.83 -8.50 9.15
C GLY A 173 10.58 -9.21 8.64
N ASN A 174 10.23 -10.37 9.22
CA ASN A 174 8.99 -11.09 8.88
C ASN A 174 7.75 -10.26 9.22
N ARG A 175 7.72 -9.62 10.39
CA ARG A 175 6.62 -8.73 10.82
C ARG A 175 6.47 -7.54 9.87
N LEU A 176 7.57 -6.90 9.48
CA LEU A 176 7.58 -5.80 8.51
C LEU A 176 7.10 -6.25 7.12
N SER A 177 7.50 -7.45 6.67
CA SER A 177 7.03 -8.03 5.40
C SER A 177 5.52 -8.28 5.40
N MET A 178 4.96 -8.78 6.51
CA MET A 178 3.52 -8.96 6.68
C MET A 178 2.76 -7.62 6.63
N LEU A 179 3.25 -6.60 7.32
CA LEU A 179 2.62 -5.27 7.34
C LEU A 179 2.71 -4.57 5.99
N ARG A 180 3.83 -4.70 5.28
CA ARG A 180 3.97 -4.23 3.90
C ARG A 180 2.94 -4.89 2.99
N SER A 181 2.76 -6.21 3.12
CA SER A 181 1.78 -6.97 2.33
C SER A 181 0.36 -6.53 2.64
N LEU A 182 0.01 -6.36 3.92
CA LEU A 182 -1.28 -5.82 4.35
C LEU A 182 -1.56 -4.44 3.71
N ALA A 183 -0.62 -3.50 3.83
CA ALA A 183 -0.78 -2.15 3.33
C ALA A 183 -0.92 -2.09 1.80
N LEU A 184 -0.11 -2.85 1.05
CA LEU A 184 -0.20 -2.94 -0.41
C LEU A 184 -1.49 -3.63 -0.88
N ALA A 185 -1.97 -4.63 -0.15
CA ALA A 185 -3.25 -5.28 -0.44
C ALA A 185 -4.42 -4.31 -0.25
N ALA A 186 -4.45 -3.61 0.89
CA ALA A 186 -5.46 -2.60 1.18
C ALA A 186 -5.49 -1.49 0.14
N ASP A 187 -4.34 -0.91 -0.21
CA ASP A 187 -4.20 0.11 -1.27
C ASP A 187 -4.73 -0.42 -2.61
N SER A 188 -4.44 -1.68 -2.93
CA SER A 188 -4.93 -2.32 -4.17
C SER A 188 -6.45 -2.50 -4.17
N LEU A 189 -7.04 -2.94 -3.06
CA LEU A 189 -8.50 -3.07 -2.94
C LEU A 189 -9.20 -1.71 -3.03
N GLY A 190 -8.60 -0.67 -2.45
CA GLY A 190 -9.09 0.70 -2.57
C GLY A 190 -9.09 1.19 -4.02
N GLY A 191 -7.96 1.02 -4.70
CA GLY A 191 -7.84 1.37 -6.11
C GLY A 191 -8.80 0.59 -7.01
N ALA A 192 -9.00 -0.70 -6.73
CA ALA A 192 -9.92 -1.56 -7.46
C ALA A 192 -11.38 -1.10 -7.32
N ASP A 193 -11.81 -0.81 -6.10
CA ASP A 193 -13.14 -0.29 -5.79
C ASP A 193 -13.41 1.04 -6.51
N ALA A 194 -12.45 1.97 -6.46
CA ALA A 194 -12.57 3.26 -7.14
C ALA A 194 -12.60 3.13 -8.68
N ALA A 195 -11.76 2.26 -9.27
CA ALA A 195 -11.75 2.00 -10.70
C ALA A 195 -13.07 1.36 -11.17
N LEU A 196 -13.62 0.42 -10.40
CA LEU A 196 -14.90 -0.21 -10.69
C LEU A 196 -16.06 0.79 -10.61
N ARG A 197 -16.10 1.64 -9.58
CA ARG A 197 -17.11 2.70 -9.43
C ARG A 197 -17.07 3.67 -10.60
N MET A 198 -15.88 4.21 -10.90
CA MET A 198 -15.67 5.11 -12.04
C MET A 198 -16.13 4.50 -13.37
N THR A 199 -15.85 3.21 -13.57
CA THR A 199 -16.28 2.49 -14.76
C THR A 199 -17.79 2.33 -14.82
N THR A 200 -18.43 2.03 -13.69
CA THR A 200 -19.89 1.90 -13.62
C THR A 200 -20.56 3.23 -13.94
N ASP A 201 -20.12 4.33 -13.32
CA ASP A 201 -20.61 5.69 -13.56
C ASP A 201 -20.47 6.10 -15.03
N TYR A 202 -19.32 5.78 -15.64
CA TYR A 202 -19.09 6.02 -17.07
C TYR A 202 -20.05 5.22 -17.96
N LEU A 203 -20.29 3.94 -17.66
CA LEU A 203 -21.19 3.09 -18.44
C LEU A 203 -22.65 3.56 -18.35
N GLU A 204 -23.07 4.10 -17.20
CA GLU A 204 -24.43 4.63 -17.01
C GLU A 204 -24.69 5.91 -17.83
N THR A 205 -23.65 6.73 -18.01
CA THR A 205 -23.78 8.04 -18.67
C THR A 205 -23.41 7.99 -20.15
N ARG A 206 -22.44 7.16 -20.55
CA ARG A 206 -21.96 7.06 -21.94
C ARG A 206 -22.97 6.38 -22.84
N ARG A 207 -23.33 7.03 -23.95
CA ARG A 207 -24.28 6.52 -24.95
C ARG A 207 -23.59 6.04 -26.23
N GLN A 208 -23.98 4.86 -26.70
CA GLN A 208 -23.63 4.29 -28.02
C GLN A 208 -24.81 3.44 -28.52
N PHE A 209 -25.01 3.37 -29.83
CA PHE A 209 -26.19 2.71 -30.42
C PHE A 209 -27.50 3.18 -29.77
N ASP A 210 -27.64 4.50 -29.65
CA ASP A 210 -28.81 5.23 -29.12
C ASP A 210 -29.23 4.92 -27.67
N ARG A 211 -28.35 4.28 -26.88
CA ARG A 211 -28.63 3.97 -25.48
C ARG A 211 -27.38 3.98 -24.59
N PRO A 212 -27.51 4.09 -23.26
CA PRO A 212 -26.38 3.94 -22.35
C PRO A 212 -25.67 2.60 -22.48
N LEU A 213 -24.34 2.59 -22.32
CA LEU A 213 -23.53 1.38 -22.34
C LEU A 213 -23.91 0.41 -21.22
N ALA A 214 -24.39 0.92 -20.07
CA ALA A 214 -24.91 0.11 -18.98
C ALA A 214 -26.09 -0.79 -19.37
N LEU A 215 -26.80 -0.55 -20.49
CA LEU A 215 -27.91 -1.40 -20.93
C LEU A 215 -27.48 -2.65 -21.72
N PHE A 216 -26.20 -2.76 -22.11
CA PHE A 216 -25.70 -3.92 -22.85
C PHE A 216 -25.34 -5.06 -21.90
N GLN A 217 -26.04 -6.20 -22.02
CA GLN A 217 -25.87 -7.38 -21.15
C GLN A 217 -24.42 -7.86 -21.05
N ALA A 218 -23.69 -7.88 -22.17
CA ALA A 218 -22.28 -8.27 -22.19
C ALA A 218 -21.40 -7.39 -21.28
N LEU A 219 -21.68 -6.08 -21.19
CA LEU A 219 -20.94 -5.17 -20.32
C LEU A 219 -21.39 -5.32 -18.86
N LYS A 220 -22.68 -5.55 -18.61
CA LYS A 220 -23.19 -5.83 -17.25
C LYS A 220 -22.54 -7.07 -16.64
N HIS A 221 -22.42 -8.16 -17.40
CA HIS A 221 -21.79 -9.39 -16.91
C HIS A 221 -20.33 -9.16 -16.53
N ARG A 222 -19.55 -8.46 -17.37
CA ARG A 222 -18.17 -8.10 -17.06
C ARG A 222 -18.04 -7.29 -15.77
N VAL A 223 -18.92 -6.30 -15.57
CA VAL A 223 -18.96 -5.50 -14.32
C VAL A 223 -19.35 -6.36 -13.12
N ALA A 224 -20.29 -7.29 -13.27
CA ALA A 224 -20.67 -8.22 -12.22
C ALA A 224 -19.52 -9.17 -11.84
N ASP A 225 -18.77 -9.67 -12.82
CA ASP A 225 -17.60 -10.52 -12.60
C ASP A 225 -16.49 -9.76 -11.87
N MET A 226 -16.21 -8.51 -12.29
CA MET A 226 -15.30 -7.60 -11.59
C MET A 226 -15.71 -7.38 -10.13
N LYS A 227 -16.98 -7.08 -9.87
CA LYS A 227 -17.47 -6.87 -8.50
C LYS A 227 -17.35 -8.14 -7.67
N THR A 228 -17.63 -9.31 -8.26
CA THR A 228 -17.50 -10.60 -7.59
C THR A 228 -16.06 -10.87 -7.18
N ALA A 229 -15.11 -10.65 -8.08
CA ALA A 229 -13.68 -10.79 -7.79
C ALA A 229 -13.23 -9.84 -6.67
N LEU A 230 -13.67 -8.58 -6.71
CA LEU A 230 -13.37 -7.59 -5.66
C LEU A 230 -13.89 -8.03 -4.29
N VAL A 231 -15.16 -8.44 -4.20
CA VAL A 231 -15.77 -8.87 -2.94
C VAL A 231 -15.06 -10.09 -2.36
N ALA A 232 -14.65 -11.05 -3.20
CA ALA A 232 -13.88 -12.21 -2.76
C ALA A 232 -12.50 -11.81 -2.21
N ALA A 233 -11.80 -10.88 -2.88
CA ALA A 233 -10.51 -10.39 -2.42
C ALA A 233 -10.61 -9.57 -1.13
N GLU A 234 -11.64 -8.75 -0.97
CA GLU A 234 -11.93 -8.04 0.28
C GLU A 234 -12.20 -9.00 1.43
N ALA A 235 -13.03 -10.03 1.20
CA ALA A 235 -13.32 -11.04 2.22
C ALA A 235 -12.04 -11.76 2.68
N LEU A 236 -11.17 -12.15 1.74
CA LEU A 236 -9.88 -12.77 2.06
C LEU A 236 -8.98 -11.81 2.85
N PHE A 237 -8.92 -10.53 2.47
CA PHE A 237 -8.13 -9.53 3.15
C PHE A 237 -8.53 -9.36 4.61
N TRP A 238 -9.83 -9.17 4.89
CA TRP A 238 -10.32 -8.99 6.26
C TRP A 238 -10.20 -10.28 7.08
N ALA A 239 -10.38 -11.45 6.46
CA ALA A 239 -10.18 -12.72 7.15
C ALA A 239 -8.71 -12.96 7.57
N ARG A 240 -7.74 -12.38 6.86
CA ARG A 240 -6.30 -12.56 7.11
C ARG A 240 -5.66 -11.43 7.91
N GLY A 241 -6.17 -10.21 7.81
CA GLY A 241 -5.59 -9.03 8.48
C GLY A 241 -5.50 -9.17 10.00
N ASP A 242 -6.49 -9.85 10.60
CA ASP A 242 -6.61 -10.06 12.04
C ASP A 242 -6.31 -11.50 12.48
N ASP A 243 -5.86 -12.36 11.56
CA ASP A 243 -5.49 -13.74 11.86
C ASP A 243 -4.18 -13.76 12.67
N PRO A 244 -4.20 -14.17 13.96
CA PRO A 244 -3.00 -14.19 14.79
C PRO A 244 -1.99 -15.25 14.31
N ASP A 245 -2.45 -16.25 13.56
CA ASP A 245 -1.65 -17.31 12.97
C ASP A 245 -1.27 -17.02 11.50
N ALA A 246 -1.53 -15.78 11.03
CA ALA A 246 -1.02 -15.34 9.75
C ALA A 246 0.51 -15.22 9.80
N ASP A 247 1.13 -15.62 8.70
CA ASP A 247 2.57 -15.52 8.50
C ASP A 247 2.86 -14.78 7.19
N ALA A 248 4.15 -14.52 6.95
CA ALA A 248 4.61 -13.76 5.79
C ALA A 248 4.13 -14.35 4.46
N ILE A 249 4.09 -15.69 4.31
CA ILE A 249 3.68 -16.35 3.06
C ILE A 249 2.18 -16.16 2.83
N ARG A 250 1.36 -16.38 3.86
CA ARG A 250 -0.11 -16.20 3.76
C ARG A 250 -0.48 -14.74 3.48
N MET A 251 0.18 -13.80 4.15
CA MET A 251 -0.03 -12.36 3.95
C MET A 251 0.44 -11.92 2.55
N GLY A 252 1.57 -12.44 2.10
CA GLY A 252 2.09 -12.19 0.75
C GLY A 252 1.16 -12.72 -0.35
N ALA A 253 0.65 -13.95 -0.21
CA ALA A 253 -0.33 -14.53 -1.14
C ALA A 253 -1.65 -13.74 -1.16
N MET A 254 -2.14 -13.29 -0.01
CA MET A 254 -3.30 -12.39 0.08
C MET A 254 -3.04 -11.08 -0.69
N LYS A 255 -1.86 -10.48 -0.51
CA LYS A 255 -1.46 -9.27 -1.24
C LYS A 255 -1.37 -9.52 -2.75
N ALA A 256 -0.80 -10.64 -3.17
CA ALA A 256 -0.71 -11.00 -4.58
C ALA A 256 -2.10 -11.11 -5.20
N HIS A 257 -3.03 -11.80 -4.53
CA HIS A 257 -4.41 -11.94 -4.99
C HIS A 257 -5.12 -10.58 -5.10
N ALA A 258 -5.02 -9.72 -4.07
CA ALA A 258 -5.61 -8.38 -4.10
C ALA A 258 -5.03 -7.51 -5.24
N ALA A 259 -3.72 -7.57 -5.47
CA ALA A 259 -3.07 -6.83 -6.55
C ALA A 259 -3.47 -7.35 -7.95
N SER A 260 -3.63 -8.67 -8.11
CA SER A 260 -4.11 -9.29 -9.34
C SER A 260 -5.57 -8.90 -9.65
N VAL A 261 -6.44 -8.87 -8.64
CA VAL A 261 -7.82 -8.39 -8.80
C VAL A 261 -7.85 -6.90 -9.16
N TYR A 262 -7.01 -6.08 -8.54
CA TYR A 262 -6.90 -4.67 -8.92
C TYR A 262 -6.43 -4.50 -10.36
N ARG A 263 -5.42 -5.28 -10.79
CA ARG A 263 -4.96 -5.27 -12.18
C ARG A 263 -6.07 -5.62 -13.15
N LEU A 264 -6.77 -6.73 -12.91
CA LEU A 264 -7.91 -7.18 -13.72
C LEU A 264 -8.93 -6.04 -13.90
N ILE A 265 -9.36 -5.44 -12.78
CA ILE A 265 -10.37 -4.38 -12.80
C ILE A 265 -9.86 -3.13 -13.53
N ALA A 266 -8.59 -2.76 -13.35
CA ALA A 266 -8.02 -1.60 -14.03
C ALA A 266 -7.87 -1.82 -15.54
N GLU A 267 -7.52 -3.03 -15.99
CA GLU A 267 -7.46 -3.40 -17.41
C GLU A 267 -8.87 -3.40 -18.05
N GLU A 268 -9.84 -4.00 -17.36
CA GLU A 268 -11.25 -3.97 -17.77
C GLU A 268 -11.80 -2.54 -17.82
N ALA A 269 -11.42 -1.69 -16.86
CA ALA A 269 -11.79 -0.28 -16.86
C ALA A 269 -11.29 0.43 -18.13
N ILE A 270 -10.02 0.25 -18.52
CA ILE A 270 -9.51 0.79 -19.78
C ILE A 270 -10.34 0.31 -20.96
N GLN A 271 -10.61 -1.00 -21.04
CA GLN A 271 -11.35 -1.58 -22.15
C GLN A 271 -12.80 -1.07 -22.23
N LEU A 272 -13.46 -0.86 -21.08
CA LEU A 272 -14.85 -0.40 -20.99
C LEU A 272 -15.00 1.11 -21.24
N HIS A 273 -13.96 1.90 -20.95
CA HIS A 273 -13.92 3.31 -21.34
C HIS A 273 -13.61 3.50 -22.82
N GLY A 274 -12.86 2.56 -23.42
CA GLY A 274 -12.38 2.66 -24.80
C GLY A 274 -11.26 3.69 -24.93
N GLY A 275 -11.18 4.37 -26.08
CA GLY A 275 -10.08 5.28 -26.40
C GLY A 275 -9.85 6.38 -25.34
N ILE A 276 -10.92 6.96 -24.78
CA ILE A 276 -10.81 8.00 -23.74
C ILE A 276 -10.07 7.51 -22.50
N GLY A 277 -10.14 6.21 -22.20
CA GLY A 277 -9.51 5.65 -21.02
C GLY A 277 -7.98 5.68 -21.06
N LEU A 278 -7.38 5.86 -22.24
CA LEU A 278 -5.93 5.99 -22.42
C LEU A 278 -5.47 7.45 -22.56
N THR A 279 -6.39 8.41 -22.53
CA THR A 279 -6.08 9.84 -22.69
C THR A 279 -5.91 10.53 -21.35
N MET A 280 -5.24 11.69 -21.35
CA MET A 280 -5.10 12.53 -20.15
C MET A 280 -6.43 13.19 -19.70
N GLU A 281 -7.48 13.11 -20.52
CA GLU A 281 -8.80 13.69 -20.21
C GLU A 281 -9.59 12.85 -19.21
N HIS A 282 -9.19 11.59 -18.98
CA HIS A 282 -9.89 10.69 -18.06
C HIS A 282 -8.92 9.95 -17.14
N PRO A 283 -9.16 9.94 -15.81
CA PRO A 283 -8.17 9.46 -14.84
C PRO A 283 -8.05 7.93 -14.77
N CYS A 284 -8.88 7.14 -15.45
CA CYS A 284 -8.88 5.68 -15.29
C CYS A 284 -7.52 5.02 -15.61
N HIS A 285 -6.71 5.57 -16.52
CA HIS A 285 -5.35 5.07 -16.76
C HIS A 285 -4.42 5.18 -15.55
N LEU A 286 -4.69 6.09 -14.61
CA LEU A 286 -3.88 6.23 -13.39
C LEU A 286 -4.01 4.98 -12.53
N PHE A 287 -5.20 4.38 -12.48
CA PHE A 287 -5.45 3.14 -11.74
C PHE A 287 -4.70 1.95 -12.34
N LEU A 288 -4.63 1.84 -13.67
CA LEU A 288 -3.82 0.79 -14.31
C LEU A 288 -2.33 0.93 -13.96
N LYS A 289 -1.81 2.16 -13.91
CA LYS A 289 -0.42 2.43 -13.55
C LYS A 289 -0.13 2.03 -12.10
N ARG A 290 -0.99 2.43 -11.14
CA ARG A 290 -0.87 2.04 -9.72
C ARG A 290 -1.05 0.53 -9.52
N ALA A 291 -2.03 -0.09 -10.19
CA ALA A 291 -2.22 -1.55 -10.16
C ALA A 291 -1.00 -2.30 -10.72
N THR A 292 -0.35 -1.75 -11.75
CA THR A 292 0.88 -2.32 -12.30
C THR A 292 2.01 -2.27 -11.29
N LEU A 293 2.19 -1.13 -10.64
CA LEU A 293 3.21 -0.95 -9.61
C LEU A 293 2.96 -1.85 -8.39
N ASN A 294 1.75 -1.87 -7.83
CA ASN A 294 1.42 -2.65 -6.64
C ASN A 294 1.61 -4.16 -6.85
N ALA A 295 1.35 -4.67 -8.06
CA ALA A 295 1.61 -6.07 -8.37
C ALA A 295 3.11 -6.43 -8.24
N ALA A 296 4.02 -5.51 -8.59
CA ALA A 296 5.46 -5.74 -8.55
C ALA A 296 6.11 -5.48 -7.17
N LEU A 297 5.48 -4.65 -6.32
CA LEU A 297 6.03 -4.32 -5.00
C LEU A 297 5.77 -5.45 -3.97
N GLY A 298 6.71 -5.71 -3.06
CA GLY A 298 6.53 -6.67 -1.97
C GLY A 298 6.34 -8.11 -2.42
N GLY A 299 6.98 -8.52 -3.53
CA GLY A 299 6.82 -9.83 -4.16
C GLY A 299 5.62 -9.85 -5.13
N ASP A 300 5.84 -10.41 -6.31
CA ASP A 300 4.81 -10.61 -7.34
C ASP A 300 4.02 -11.90 -7.10
N ALA A 301 3.09 -12.20 -8.01
CA ALA A 301 2.25 -13.39 -7.91
C ALA A 301 3.08 -14.67 -7.95
N ASP A 302 4.01 -14.77 -8.90
CA ASP A 302 4.87 -15.95 -9.08
C ASP A 302 5.68 -16.24 -7.80
N HIS A 303 6.29 -15.22 -7.20
CA HIS A 303 7.03 -15.35 -5.95
C HIS A 303 6.17 -15.94 -4.82
N TRP A 304 4.96 -15.40 -4.61
CA TRP A 304 4.11 -15.82 -3.50
C TRP A 304 3.40 -17.15 -3.75
N GLU A 305 3.03 -17.44 -4.99
CA GLU A 305 2.48 -18.74 -5.39
C GLU A 305 3.53 -19.85 -5.24
N GLU A 306 4.78 -19.60 -5.63
CA GLU A 306 5.87 -20.54 -5.43
C GLU A 306 6.13 -20.76 -3.93
N ALA A 307 6.21 -19.70 -3.13
CA ALA A 307 6.43 -19.80 -1.69
C ALA A 307 5.31 -20.58 -0.99
N ALA A 308 4.04 -20.31 -1.35
CA ALA A 308 2.89 -21.04 -0.84
C ALA A 308 2.92 -22.52 -1.25
N GLY A 309 3.23 -22.81 -2.52
CA GLY A 309 3.34 -24.17 -3.04
C GLY A 309 4.43 -24.98 -2.34
N ARG A 310 5.64 -24.42 -2.20
CA ARG A 310 6.76 -25.07 -1.49
C ARG A 310 6.38 -25.40 -0.06
N ARG A 311 5.69 -24.50 0.64
CA ARG A 311 5.23 -24.75 2.01
C ARG A 311 4.21 -25.86 2.09
N LEU A 312 3.23 -25.89 1.19
CA LEU A 312 2.20 -26.93 1.17
C LEU A 312 2.79 -28.32 0.94
N LEU A 313 3.86 -28.41 0.14
CA LEU A 313 4.56 -29.67 -0.13
C LEU A 313 5.50 -30.11 1.00
N ALA A 314 5.92 -29.17 1.87
CA ALA A 314 6.79 -29.45 3.01
C ALA A 314 6.03 -29.80 4.30
N ALA A 315 4.70 -29.61 4.31
CA ALA A 315 3.80 -29.94 5.41
C ALA A 315 3.28 -31.39 5.30
#